data_AF-A0A367M9S9-F1
#
_entry.id   AF-A0A367M9S9-F1
#
_cell.length_a   1.000
_cell.length_b   1.000
_cell.length_c   1.000
_cell.angle_alpha   90.00
_cell.angle_beta   90.00
_cell.angle_gamma   90.00
#
_symmetry.space_group_name_H-M   'P 1'
#
loop_
_entity.id
_entity.type
_entity.pdbx_description
1 polymer ?
#
loop_
_entity_poly.entity_id
_entity_poly.type
_entity_poly.pdbx_seq_one_letter_code
_entity_poly.pdbx_strand_id
1 'polypeptide(L)'
;LGLLPVMGRVIAAVPTAVLGGAGIVLFGTVAASGIRTLSKVDYRNNMNLIIVATSIGFGMIPIAAPTFYDHFPSWFATIFHSGISSSAIMAILLNLAFNHFTAGNSDQQSVFVAASERTLRYQDIAALHEGDYFLDGKLYDAQGNEVPLAGDDSHGAPPRRRSETAEAGSA
;
A
#
# COMPACT_ATOMS: atom_id res chain seq x y z
N LEU A 1 -5.69 2.37 39.27
CA LEU A 1 -7.06 2.47 39.84
C LEU A 1 -7.12 2.17 41.35
N GLY A 2 -6.07 1.62 41.99
CA GLY A 2 -6.06 1.36 43.45
C GLY A 2 -5.73 2.56 44.36
N LEU A 3 -5.17 3.66 43.85
CA LEU A 3 -4.70 4.78 44.69
C LEU A 3 -5.74 5.89 44.93
N LEU A 4 -6.76 6.01 44.07
CA LEU A 4 -7.81 7.04 44.16
C LEU A 4 -9.19 6.42 43.84
N PRO A 5 -9.90 5.86 44.85
CA PRO A 5 -11.15 5.11 44.65
C PRO A 5 -12.28 5.97 44.07
N VAL A 6 -12.21 7.30 44.26
CA VAL A 6 -13.17 8.26 43.71
C VAL A 6 -13.15 8.27 42.18
N MET A 7 -11.97 8.20 41.55
CA MET A 7 -11.85 8.18 40.09
C MET A 7 -12.39 6.89 39.47
N GLY A 8 -12.22 5.75 40.15
CA GLY A 8 -12.79 4.47 39.71
C GLY A 8 -14.32 4.48 39.68
N ARG A 9 -14.96 5.14 40.66
CA ARG A 9 -16.43 5.31 40.70
C ARG A 9 -16.95 6.16 39.55
N VAL A 10 -16.24 7.23 39.19
CA VAL A 10 -16.61 8.10 38.07
C VAL A 10 -16.53 7.33 36.74
N ILE A 11 -15.47 6.55 36.54
CA ILE A 11 -15.30 5.73 35.32
C ILE A 11 -16.36 4.62 35.27
N ALA A 12 -16.69 3.99 36.41
CA ALA A 12 -17.73 2.97 36.48
C ALA A 12 -19.15 3.50 36.25
N ALA A 13 -19.37 4.81 36.43
CA ALA A 13 -20.66 5.46 36.14
C ALA A 13 -20.85 5.76 34.64
N VAL A 14 -19.82 5.59 33.81
CA VAL A 14 -19.91 5.82 32.35
C VAL A 14 -20.77 4.71 31.71
N PRO A 15 -21.81 5.06 30.93
CA PRO A 15 -22.62 4.07 30.23
C PRO A 15 -21.80 3.23 29.25
N THR A 16 -22.11 1.94 29.14
CA THR A 16 -21.46 1.02 28.20
C THR A 16 -21.57 1.48 26.75
N ALA A 17 -22.65 2.17 26.38
CA ALA A 17 -22.83 2.75 25.05
C ALA A 17 -21.75 3.80 24.71
N VAL A 18 -21.33 4.62 25.67
CA VAL A 18 -20.28 5.64 25.47
C VAL A 18 -18.91 4.98 25.36
N LEU A 19 -18.65 3.97 26.19
CA LEU A 19 -17.41 3.18 26.12
C LEU A 19 -17.30 2.44 24.78
N GLY A 20 -18.42 1.90 24.27
CA GLY A 20 -18.49 1.31 22.94
C GLY A 20 -18.18 2.32 21.83
N GLY A 21 -18.76 3.52 21.88
CA GLY A 21 -18.48 4.60 20.93
C GLY A 21 -17.01 5.04 20.96
N ALA A 22 -16.44 5.22 22.15
CA ALA A 22 -15.02 5.52 22.32
C ALA A 22 -14.13 4.40 21.75
N GLY A 23 -14.52 3.13 21.96
CA GLY A 23 -13.85 1.97 21.39
C GLY A 23 -13.84 1.99 19.86
N ILE A 24 -14.98 2.26 19.22
CA ILE A 24 -15.08 2.35 17.75
C ILE A 24 -14.14 3.43 17.20
N VAL A 25 -14.10 4.61 17.85
CA VAL A 25 -13.21 5.70 17.42
C VAL A 25 -11.74 5.30 17.58
N LEU A 26 -11.37 4.68 18.70
CA LEU A 26 -9.99 4.24 18.96
C LEU A 26 -9.54 3.17 17.95
N PHE A 27 -10.33 2.11 17.76
CA PHE A 27 -9.98 1.05 16.81
C PHE A 27 -10.05 1.53 15.36
N GLY A 28 -11.01 2.38 15.02
CA GLY A 28 -11.15 2.96 13.69
C GLY A 28 -9.97 3.86 13.30
N THR A 29 -9.49 4.71 14.22
CA THR A 29 -8.31 5.54 13.96
C THR A 29 -7.03 4.71 13.82
N VAL A 30 -6.87 3.66 14.62
CA VAL A 30 -5.76 2.70 14.47
C VAL A 30 -5.80 2.01 13.10
N ALA A 31 -6.97 1.52 12.67
CA ALA A 31 -7.15 0.91 11.36
C ALA A 31 -6.85 1.89 10.21
N ALA A 32 -7.35 3.14 10.30
CA ALA A 32 -7.08 4.18 9.31
C ALA A 32 -5.60 4.53 9.21
N SER A 33 -4.88 4.58 10.34
CA SER A 33 -3.42 4.77 10.37
C SER A 33 -2.68 3.63 9.68
N GLY A 34 -3.14 2.40 9.87
CA GLY A 34 -2.67 1.22 9.14
C GLY A 34 -2.82 1.40 7.63
N ILE A 35 -4.03 1.71 7.15
CA ILE A 35 -4.31 1.93 5.72
C ILE A 35 -3.43 3.05 5.14
N ARG A 36 -3.26 4.16 5.86
CA ARG A 36 -2.37 5.27 5.45
C ARG A 36 -0.91 4.86 5.36
N THR A 37 -0.48 3.88 6.15
CA THR A 37 0.88 3.33 6.06
C THR A 37 0.99 2.44 4.82
N LEU A 38 -0.01 1.58 4.59
CA LEU A 38 -0.10 0.75 3.39
C LEU A 38 -0.18 1.58 2.10
N SER A 39 -0.76 2.77 2.12
CA SER A 39 -0.87 3.64 0.94
C SER A 39 0.46 4.21 0.46
N LYS A 40 1.52 4.14 1.29
CA LYS A 40 2.87 4.58 0.92
C LYS A 40 3.68 3.49 0.22
N VAL A 41 3.17 2.25 0.18
CA VAL A 41 3.86 1.13 -0.46
C VAL A 41 3.74 1.26 -1.97
N ASP A 42 4.83 0.98 -2.70
CA ASP A 42 4.81 0.89 -4.15
C ASP A 42 4.14 -0.43 -4.59
N TYR A 43 2.95 -0.32 -5.19
CA TYR A 43 2.17 -1.44 -5.73
C TYR A 43 2.39 -1.67 -7.23
N ARG A 44 3.32 -0.96 -7.87
CA ARG A 44 3.63 -1.16 -9.31
C ARG A 44 4.13 -2.58 -9.58
N ASN A 45 4.80 -3.18 -8.60
CA ASN A 45 5.09 -4.61 -8.62
C ASN A 45 3.91 -5.37 -7.98
N ASN A 46 3.21 -6.20 -8.76
CA ASN A 46 2.05 -6.98 -8.31
C ASN A 46 2.32 -7.81 -7.04
N MET A 47 3.58 -8.15 -6.77
CA MET A 47 3.99 -8.94 -5.61
C MET A 47 3.67 -8.25 -4.28
N ASN A 48 3.88 -6.95 -4.16
CA ASN A 48 3.57 -6.22 -2.92
C ASN A 48 2.06 -6.23 -2.63
N LEU A 49 1.25 -6.12 -3.68
CA LEU A 49 -0.20 -6.25 -3.57
C LEU A 49 -0.60 -7.65 -3.11
N ILE A 50 -0.01 -8.70 -3.68
CA ILE A 50 -0.28 -10.10 -3.30
C ILE A 50 0.10 -10.36 -1.84
N ILE A 51 1.27 -9.88 -1.38
CA ILE A 51 1.72 -10.01 0.00
C ILE A 51 0.71 -9.37 0.97
N VAL A 52 0.29 -8.14 0.67
CA VAL A 52 -0.68 -7.40 1.49
C VAL A 52 -2.05 -8.09 1.49
N ALA A 53 -2.58 -8.42 0.32
CA ALA A 53 -3.90 -9.03 0.19
C ALA A 53 -3.96 -10.40 0.88
N THR A 54 -2.94 -11.23 0.67
CA THR A 54 -2.87 -12.58 1.26
C THR A 54 -2.69 -12.51 2.78
N SER A 55 -1.81 -11.64 3.29
CA SER A 55 -1.62 -11.50 4.73
C SER A 55 -2.87 -11.03 5.46
N ILE A 56 -3.61 -10.06 4.90
CA ILE A 56 -4.92 -9.65 5.43
C ILE A 56 -5.92 -10.81 5.36
N GLY A 57 -5.95 -11.56 4.24
CA GLY A 57 -6.78 -12.75 4.08
C GLY A 57 -6.56 -13.79 5.19
N PHE A 58 -5.30 -14.10 5.51
CA PHE A 58 -4.97 -15.01 6.62
C PHE A 58 -5.45 -14.48 7.97
N GLY A 59 -5.36 -13.17 8.20
CA GLY A 59 -5.90 -12.52 9.39
C GLY A 59 -7.39 -12.67 9.60
N MET A 60 -8.14 -12.83 8.51
CA MET A 60 -9.59 -13.00 8.55
C MET A 60 -10.02 -14.45 8.79
N ILE A 61 -9.12 -15.43 8.62
CA ILE A 61 -9.46 -16.86 8.76
C ILE A 61 -10.07 -17.19 10.13
N PRO A 62 -9.52 -16.74 11.29
CA PRO A 62 -10.11 -17.05 12.59
C PRO A 62 -11.54 -16.50 12.77
N ILE A 63 -11.86 -15.43 12.04
CA ILE A 63 -13.18 -14.78 12.08
C ILE A 63 -14.14 -15.49 11.13
N ALA A 64 -13.69 -15.86 9.94
CA ALA A 64 -14.51 -16.52 8.92
C ALA A 64 -14.70 -18.03 9.15
N ALA A 65 -13.70 -18.69 9.73
CA ALA A 65 -13.66 -20.14 9.99
C ALA A 65 -12.98 -20.41 11.34
N PRO A 66 -13.69 -20.24 12.49
CA PRO A 66 -13.10 -20.38 13.83
C PRO A 66 -12.48 -21.76 14.10
N THR A 67 -13.04 -22.82 13.49
CA THR A 67 -12.59 -24.21 13.66
C THR A 67 -11.46 -24.62 12.70
N PHE A 68 -10.98 -23.71 11.85
CA PHE A 68 -9.97 -24.03 10.84
C PHE A 68 -8.66 -24.55 11.45
N TYR A 69 -8.30 -24.05 12.63
CA TYR A 69 -7.06 -24.39 13.31
C TYR A 69 -7.18 -25.54 14.32
N ASP A 70 -8.35 -26.16 14.48
CA ASP A 70 -8.61 -27.19 15.51
C ASP A 70 -7.81 -28.48 15.29
N HIS A 71 -7.43 -28.76 14.04
CA HIS A 71 -6.59 -29.90 13.67
C HIS A 71 -5.09 -29.63 13.81
N PHE A 72 -4.70 -28.40 14.16
CA PHE A 72 -3.30 -28.02 14.32
C PHE A 72 -2.82 -28.20 15.77
N PRO A 73 -1.50 -28.31 15.99
CA PRO A 73 -0.94 -28.31 17.35
C PRO A 73 -1.38 -27.08 18.16
N SER A 74 -1.58 -27.25 19.47
CA SER A 74 -2.09 -26.19 20.36
C SER A 74 -1.26 -24.90 20.34
N TRP A 75 0.07 -25.02 20.24
CA TRP A 75 0.97 -23.88 20.12
C TRP A 75 0.73 -23.07 18.83
N PHE A 76 0.40 -23.75 17.72
CA PHE A 76 0.14 -23.13 16.43
C PHE A 76 -1.22 -22.44 16.45
N ALA A 77 -2.25 -23.15 16.91
CA ALA A 77 -3.59 -22.62 17.05
C ALA A 77 -3.61 -21.37 17.95
N THR A 78 -2.88 -21.37 19.06
CA THR A 78 -2.84 -20.21 19.98
C THR A 78 -2.36 -18.92 19.29
N ILE A 79 -1.39 -19.03 18.38
CA ILE A 79 -0.84 -17.89 17.64
C ILE A 79 -1.76 -17.51 16.48
N PHE A 80 -2.19 -18.49 15.69
CA PHE A 80 -2.94 -18.25 14.46
C PHE A 80 -4.43 -17.96 14.68
N HIS A 81 -4.98 -18.28 15.85
CA HIS A 81 -6.33 -17.89 16.26
C HIS A 81 -6.44 -16.36 16.53
N SER A 82 -5.30 -15.66 16.66
CA SER A 82 -5.26 -14.19 16.65
C SER A 82 -5.12 -13.68 15.22
N GLY A 83 -6.16 -13.01 14.70
CA GLY A 83 -6.15 -12.42 13.35
C GLY A 83 -5.03 -11.40 13.14
N ILE A 84 -4.68 -10.62 14.16
CA ILE A 84 -3.59 -9.63 14.08
C ILE A 84 -2.24 -10.35 13.99
N SER A 85 -2.02 -11.37 14.84
CA SER A 85 -0.76 -12.09 14.88
C SER A 85 -0.53 -12.90 13.59
N SER A 86 -1.53 -13.64 13.13
CA SER A 86 -1.48 -14.41 11.88
C SER A 86 -1.21 -13.52 10.66
N SER A 87 -1.87 -12.34 10.57
CA SER A 87 -1.60 -11.36 9.49
C SER A 87 -0.16 -10.89 9.50
N ALA A 88 0.36 -10.49 10.67
CA ALA A 88 1.71 -9.97 10.79
C ALA A 88 2.77 -11.01 10.44
N ILE A 89 2.59 -12.25 10.93
CA ILE A 89 3.46 -13.37 10.60
C ILE A 89 3.44 -13.63 9.09
N MET A 90 2.26 -13.69 8.47
CA MET A 90 2.17 -13.91 7.02
C MET A 90 2.77 -12.76 6.21
N ALA A 91 2.55 -11.50 6.60
CA ALA A 91 3.15 -10.36 5.93
C ALA A 91 4.68 -10.46 5.94
N ILE A 92 5.28 -10.81 7.08
CA ILE A 92 6.74 -10.96 7.22
C ILE A 92 7.23 -12.16 6.39
N LEU A 93 6.59 -13.32 6.51
CA LEU A 93 7.00 -14.54 5.80
C LEU A 93 6.92 -14.37 4.28
N LEU A 94 5.82 -13.82 3.77
CA LEU A 94 5.61 -13.58 2.34
C LEU A 94 6.55 -12.49 1.83
N ASN A 95 6.77 -11.41 2.58
CA ASN A 95 7.74 -10.38 2.21
C ASN A 95 9.16 -10.97 2.15
N LEU A 96 9.55 -11.82 3.10
CA LEU A 96 10.87 -12.46 3.08
C LEU A 96 10.98 -13.44 1.89
N ALA A 97 9.97 -14.27 1.66
CA ALA A 97 9.93 -15.23 0.55
C ALA A 97 10.04 -14.55 -0.82
N PHE A 98 9.21 -13.53 -1.05
CA PHE A 98 9.07 -12.92 -2.38
C PHE A 98 10.00 -11.74 -2.64
N ASN A 99 10.41 -10.99 -1.61
CA ASN A 99 11.28 -9.82 -1.79
C ASN A 99 12.74 -10.10 -1.40
N HIS A 100 13.00 -11.04 -0.48
CA HIS A 100 14.36 -11.32 0.01
C HIS A 100 15.00 -12.57 -0.59
N PHE A 101 14.26 -13.69 -0.65
CA PHE A 101 14.79 -14.94 -1.24
C PHE A 101 14.73 -14.97 -2.77
N THR A 102 13.83 -14.20 -3.37
CA THR A 102 13.70 -14.09 -4.83
C THR A 102 14.48 -12.88 -5.33
N ALA A 103 15.81 -12.95 -5.29
CA ALA A 103 16.73 -12.01 -5.95
C ALA A 103 16.72 -12.18 -7.49
N GLY A 104 15.54 -12.27 -8.09
CA GLY A 104 15.34 -12.60 -9.51
C GLY A 104 13.88 -12.38 -9.90
N ASN A 105 13.51 -11.12 -10.08
CA ASN A 105 12.19 -10.71 -10.55
C ASN A 105 11.89 -11.37 -11.91
N SER A 106 10.82 -12.17 -11.99
CA SER A 106 10.17 -12.42 -13.27
C SER A 106 9.33 -11.19 -13.57
N ASP A 107 9.70 -10.50 -14.64
CA ASP A 107 9.27 -9.14 -14.98
C ASP A 107 7.74 -8.99 -15.16
N GLN A 108 6.95 -10.07 -15.20
CA GLN A 108 5.49 -10.02 -15.35
C GLN A 108 4.80 -11.26 -14.76
N GLN A 109 4.38 -11.22 -13.49
CA GLN A 109 3.29 -12.09 -13.03
C GLN A 109 1.99 -11.28 -12.97
N SER A 110 1.43 -11.14 -14.16
CA SER A 110 0.16 -10.52 -14.46
C SER A 110 -0.98 -11.44 -14.06
N VAL A 111 -1.51 -11.28 -12.84
CA VAL A 111 -2.86 -11.77 -12.52
C VAL A 111 -3.88 -10.63 -12.37
N PHE A 112 -3.41 -9.37 -12.27
CA PHE A 112 -4.27 -8.18 -12.19
C PHE A 112 -3.72 -6.97 -12.97
N VAL A 113 -3.00 -7.17 -14.08
CA VAL A 113 -2.51 -6.03 -14.89
C VAL A 113 -3.69 -5.35 -15.59
N ALA A 114 -4.25 -4.36 -14.91
CA ALA A 114 -4.83 -3.19 -15.54
C ALA A 114 -3.84 -2.03 -15.35
N ALA A 115 -3.35 -1.52 -16.47
CA ALA A 115 -2.75 -0.21 -16.63
C ALA A 115 -1.38 0.08 -15.95
N SER A 116 -0.30 -0.45 -16.55
CA SER A 116 0.80 0.46 -16.93
C SER A 116 0.53 1.02 -18.34
N GLU A 117 -0.71 1.37 -18.63
CA GLU A 117 -0.99 2.24 -19.75
C GLU A 117 -0.41 3.61 -19.39
N ARG A 118 0.23 4.24 -20.37
CA ARG A 118 0.81 5.57 -20.24
C ARG A 118 -0.33 6.58 -20.10
N THR A 119 -0.89 6.72 -18.90
CA THR A 119 -2.06 7.55 -18.63
C THR A 119 -1.64 8.93 -18.13
N LEU A 120 -2.16 9.99 -18.76
CA LEU A 120 -2.08 11.36 -18.27
C LEU A 120 -3.28 11.63 -17.36
N ARG A 121 -3.09 12.25 -16.19
CA ARG A 121 -4.21 12.58 -15.32
C ARG A 121 -4.99 13.75 -15.94
N TYR A 122 -6.31 13.77 -15.75
CA TYR A 122 -7.15 14.84 -16.30
C TYR A 122 -6.72 16.23 -15.81
N GLN A 123 -6.30 16.34 -14.56
CA GLN A 123 -5.76 17.60 -14.00
C GLN A 123 -4.52 18.11 -14.75
N ASP A 124 -3.68 17.19 -15.27
CA ASP A 124 -2.47 17.55 -16.00
C ASP A 124 -2.85 18.08 -17.40
N ILE A 125 -3.91 17.52 -18.00
CA ILE A 125 -4.46 17.96 -19.29
C ILE A 125 -5.21 19.29 -19.15
N ALA A 126 -5.98 19.47 -18.07
CA ALA A 126 -6.77 20.67 -17.83
C ALA A 126 -5.91 21.93 -17.58
N ALA A 127 -4.63 21.74 -17.22
CA ALA A 127 -3.67 22.81 -17.03
C ALA A 127 -2.94 23.23 -18.33
N LEU A 128 -3.15 22.51 -19.45
CA LEU A 128 -2.53 22.84 -20.74
C LEU A 128 -3.18 24.07 -21.36
N HIS A 129 -2.36 24.93 -21.96
CA HIS A 129 -2.82 26.06 -22.75
C HIS A 129 -2.89 25.70 -24.23
N GLU A 130 -3.66 26.49 -24.98
CA GLU A 130 -3.77 26.34 -26.43
C GLU A 130 -2.41 26.60 -27.09
N GLY A 131 -1.91 25.59 -27.82
CA GLY A 131 -0.59 25.63 -28.47
C GLY A 131 0.51 24.84 -27.75
N ASP A 132 0.25 24.32 -26.55
CA ASP A 132 1.20 23.43 -25.87
C ASP A 132 1.34 22.09 -26.62
N TYR A 133 2.57 21.58 -26.72
CA TYR A 133 2.85 20.34 -27.47
C TYR A 133 3.91 19.48 -26.79
N PHE A 134 3.84 18.17 -27.03
CA PHE A 134 4.85 17.22 -26.58
C PHE A 134 5.87 16.95 -27.68
N LEU A 135 7.15 17.16 -27.38
CA LEU A 135 8.26 16.83 -28.28
C LEU A 135 9.34 16.12 -27.46
N ASP A 136 9.86 15.00 -27.98
CA ASP A 136 10.91 14.23 -27.32
C ASP A 136 10.64 13.94 -25.82
N GLY A 137 9.39 13.66 -25.46
CA GLY A 137 9.00 13.30 -24.09
C GLY A 137 9.00 14.46 -23.09
N LYS A 138 9.17 15.69 -23.55
CA LYS A 138 9.04 16.92 -22.77
C LYS A 138 7.81 17.69 -23.23
N LEU A 139 7.17 18.41 -22.31
CA LEU A 139 6.08 19.32 -22.61
C LEU A 139 6.67 20.70 -22.92
N TYR A 140 6.26 21.28 -24.04
CA TYR A 140 6.62 22.63 -24.45
C TYR A 140 5.38 23.51 -24.47
N ASP A 141 5.56 24.76 -24.04
CA ASP A 141 4.53 25.79 -24.16
C ASP A 141 4.36 26.24 -25.63
N ALA A 142 3.31 27.01 -25.90
CA ALA A 142 3.06 27.61 -27.21
C ALA A 142 4.20 28.52 -27.73
N GLN A 143 5.10 28.96 -26.86
CA GLN A 143 6.27 29.78 -27.18
C GLN A 143 7.54 28.94 -27.40
N GLY A 144 7.47 27.62 -27.26
CA GLY A 144 8.58 26.68 -27.42
C GLY A 144 9.51 26.59 -26.21
N ASN A 145 9.13 27.11 -25.04
CA ASN A 145 9.86 26.88 -23.80
C ASN A 145 9.42 25.56 -23.16
N GLU A 146 10.38 24.86 -22.55
CA GLU A 146 10.09 23.63 -21.82
C GLU A 146 9.29 23.95 -20.54
N VAL A 147 8.11 23.35 -20.41
CA VAL A 147 7.32 23.43 -19.18
C VAL A 147 8.01 22.55 -18.13
N PRO A 148 8.46 23.11 -17.00
CA PRO A 148 9.19 22.35 -16.00
C PRO A 148 8.27 21.31 -15.37
N LEU A 149 8.67 20.05 -15.46
CA LEU A 149 8.03 18.97 -14.71
C LEU A 149 8.41 19.13 -13.24
N ALA A 150 7.46 19.55 -12.40
CA ALA A 150 7.63 19.41 -10.96
C ALA A 150 7.73 17.93 -10.65
N GLY A 151 8.91 17.48 -10.18
CA GLY A 151 9.07 16.13 -9.66
C GLY A 151 8.03 15.94 -8.56
N ASP A 152 7.21 14.91 -8.70
CA ASP A 152 6.32 14.52 -7.62
C ASP A 152 7.23 14.14 -6.44
N ASP A 153 7.19 14.88 -5.32
CA ASP A 153 7.79 14.47 -4.04
C ASP A 153 7.09 13.22 -3.47
N SER A 154 6.47 12.40 -4.32
CA SER A 154 5.91 11.09 -4.01
C SER A 154 6.15 10.07 -5.13
N HIS A 155 7.26 9.34 -4.98
CA HIS A 155 7.53 8.00 -5.53
C HIS A 155 7.62 7.84 -7.06
N GLY A 156 8.87 7.78 -7.52
CA GLY A 156 9.23 7.11 -8.76
C GLY A 156 10.36 7.83 -9.47
N ALA A 157 11.58 7.31 -9.36
CA ALA A 157 12.67 7.76 -10.21
C ALA A 157 12.23 7.72 -11.69
N PRO A 158 12.55 8.75 -12.50
CA PRO A 158 12.15 8.76 -13.90
C PRO A 158 12.73 7.52 -14.61
N PRO A 159 11.95 6.86 -15.48
CA PRO A 159 12.45 5.71 -16.23
C PRO A 159 13.69 6.15 -17.02
N ARG A 160 14.81 5.45 -16.81
CA ARG A 160 16.06 5.71 -17.55
C ARG A 160 15.77 5.59 -19.03
N ARG A 161 15.84 6.73 -19.72
CA ARG A 161 15.74 6.81 -21.18
C ARG A 161 16.88 5.99 -21.76
N ARG A 162 16.57 4.94 -22.52
CA ARG A 162 17.55 4.24 -23.35
C ARG A 162 18.01 5.27 -24.39
N SER A 163 19.20 5.82 -24.21
CA SER A 163 19.88 6.57 -25.26
C SER A 163 20.20 5.58 -26.37
N GLU A 164 19.33 5.50 -27.36
CA GLU A 164 19.73 4.93 -28.64
C GLU A 164 20.84 5.81 -29.20
N THR A 165 21.95 5.13 -29.43
CA THR A 165 23.25 5.60 -29.84
C THR A 165 23.13 6.43 -31.10
N ALA A 166 23.73 7.62 -31.06
CA ALA A 166 24.19 8.28 -32.26
C ALA A 166 25.28 7.40 -32.92
N GLU A 167 25.01 6.89 -34.12
CA GLU A 167 26.01 6.56 -35.13
C GLU A 167 25.33 6.81 -36.49
N ALA A 168 25.47 8.02 -37.03
CA ALA A 168 26.50 8.38 -38.00
C ALA A 168 26.09 8.02 -39.43
N GLY A 169 25.35 8.93 -40.06
CA GLY A 169 25.52 9.17 -41.49
C GLY A 169 26.74 10.06 -41.69
N SER A 170 27.79 9.54 -42.33
CA SER A 170 28.83 10.30 -43.04
C SER A 170 29.88 9.34 -43.61
N ALA A 171 29.63 8.82 -44.82
CA ALA A 171 30.61 8.69 -45.91
C ALA A 171 29.86 8.34 -47.20
#